data_AF-A0A972C4C8-F1
#
_entry.id   AF-A0A972C4C8-F1
#
_cell.length_a   1.000
_cell.length_b   1.000
_cell.length_c   1.000
_cell.angle_alpha   90.00
_cell.angle_beta   90.00
_cell.angle_gamma   90.00
#
_symmetry.space_group_name_H-M   'P 1'
#
loop_
_entity.id
_entity.type
_entity.pdbx_description
1 polymer ?
#
loop_
_entity_poly.entity_id
_entity_poly.type
_entity_poly.pdbx_seq_one_letter_code
_entity_poly.pdbx_strand_id
1 'polypeptide(L)'
;MTQYKSRRRWQLERWLDKRKDQLQEHWQQLQEQLLPASWTQRCQRVLQLPEGNASRWTPAAGSSSAELAMLLTGLPLARRQLLASLLDAPSAGVMSLVEGVERLQLDWRQRLDPLHSHRDYAAQLETLAQLLKLPAAARSAYLENERRIYPAIDRLLFESLPMRLRAEMANQHAPGDDYYLLWWQQRLLARAEVPGHELAGLGEHDWPDMPAGWFALGWICSLRRADAASGTAGDQGGA
;
A
#
# COMPACT_ATOMS: atom_id res chain seq x y z
N MET A 1 -35.48 8.30 52.10
CA MET A 1 -34.45 7.24 52.10
C MET A 1 -33.47 7.52 50.97
N THR A 2 -32.36 8.19 51.26
CA THR A 2 -31.27 8.45 50.29
C THR A 2 -30.00 7.84 50.86
N GLN A 3 -29.62 6.66 50.37
CA GLN A 3 -28.38 6.01 50.75
C GLN A 3 -27.21 6.89 50.31
N TYR A 4 -26.53 7.51 51.27
CA TYR A 4 -25.26 8.21 51.03
C TYR A 4 -24.26 7.21 50.44
N LYS A 5 -23.93 7.35 49.14
CA LYS A 5 -22.79 6.65 48.53
C LYS A 5 -21.57 6.94 49.40
N SER A 6 -21.02 5.91 50.05
CA SER A 6 -19.89 6.10 50.96
C SER A 6 -18.73 6.76 50.22
N ARG A 7 -18.11 7.78 50.82
CA ARG A 7 -16.99 8.55 50.22
C ARG A 7 -15.89 7.64 49.66
N ARG A 8 -15.70 6.47 50.29
CA ARG A 8 -14.79 5.40 49.84
C ARG A 8 -15.20 4.75 48.52
N ARG A 9 -16.50 4.48 48.28
CA ARG A 9 -16.99 3.95 47.00
C ARG A 9 -16.81 4.94 45.86
N TRP A 10 -17.07 6.23 46.10
CA TRP A 10 -16.84 7.26 45.09
C TRP A 10 -15.35 7.46 44.76
N GLN A 11 -14.46 7.39 45.76
CA GLN A 11 -13.02 7.42 45.53
C GLN A 11 -12.51 6.19 44.76
N LEU A 12 -13.10 5.00 45.02
CA LEU A 12 -12.81 3.78 44.27
C LEU A 12 -13.31 3.84 42.82
N GLU A 13 -14.56 4.27 42.59
CA GLU A 13 -15.12 4.49 41.25
C GLU A 13 -14.20 5.45 40.45
N ARG A 14 -13.85 6.58 41.05
CA ARG A 14 -12.99 7.58 40.40
C ARG A 14 -11.54 7.11 40.17
N TRP A 15 -11.02 6.23 41.03
CA TRP A 15 -9.71 5.62 40.83
C TRP A 15 -9.74 4.57 39.71
N LEU A 16 -10.81 3.77 39.63
CA LEU A 16 -11.03 2.80 38.56
C LEU A 16 -11.21 3.48 37.21
N ASP A 17 -11.99 4.55 37.14
CA ASP A 17 -12.18 5.33 35.90
C ASP A 17 -10.84 5.90 35.41
N LYS A 18 -10.06 6.53 36.30
CA LYS A 18 -8.71 7.01 35.95
C LYS A 18 -7.78 5.89 35.47
N ARG A 19 -7.85 4.70 36.06
CA ARG A 19 -7.03 3.55 35.63
C ARG A 19 -7.48 2.99 34.29
N LYS A 20 -8.78 3.02 34.02
CA LYS A 20 -9.36 2.63 32.74
C LYS A 20 -8.94 3.61 31.64
N ASP A 21 -9.01 4.91 31.90
CA ASP A 21 -8.57 5.94 30.97
C ASP A 21 -7.07 5.78 30.64
N GLN A 22 -6.23 5.59 31.66
CA GLN A 22 -4.79 5.32 31.47
C GLN A 22 -4.52 4.03 30.67
N LEU A 23 -5.26 2.95 30.94
CA LEU A 23 -5.15 1.71 30.18
C LEU A 23 -5.62 1.89 28.74
N GLN A 24 -6.64 2.71 28.51
CA GLN A 24 -7.15 3.01 27.18
C GLN A 24 -6.17 3.86 26.38
N GLU A 25 -5.52 4.85 27.01
CA GLU A 25 -4.42 5.63 26.40
C GLU A 25 -3.21 4.75 26.08
N HIS A 26 -2.76 3.90 27.01
CA HIS A 26 -1.66 2.96 26.76
C HIS A 26 -2.01 1.92 25.69
N TRP A 27 -3.26 1.45 25.66
CA TRP A 27 -3.74 0.56 24.62
C TRP A 27 -3.75 1.24 23.26
N GLN A 28 -4.21 2.50 23.17
CA GLN A 28 -4.15 3.29 21.94
C GLN A 28 -2.70 3.50 21.48
N GLN A 29 -1.78 3.83 22.38
CA GLN A 29 -0.36 3.97 22.04
C GLN A 29 0.27 2.65 21.56
N LEU A 30 -0.03 1.53 22.23
CA LEU A 30 0.44 0.21 21.78
C LEU A 30 -0.19 -0.17 20.45
N GLN A 31 -1.46 0.16 20.24
CA GLN A 31 -2.15 -0.08 18.98
C GLN A 31 -1.53 0.75 17.86
N GLU A 32 -1.19 2.02 18.09
CA GLU A 32 -0.45 2.87 17.14
C GLU A 32 0.94 2.32 16.81
N GLN A 33 1.63 1.71 17.77
CA GLN A 33 2.96 1.11 17.57
C GLN A 33 2.92 -0.23 16.82
N LEU A 34 1.81 -0.96 16.93
CA LEU A 34 1.64 -2.29 16.33
C LEU A 34 0.89 -2.26 15.00
N LEU A 35 0.15 -1.18 14.73
CA LEU A 35 -0.53 -0.98 13.45
C LEU A 35 0.46 -0.53 12.37
N PRO A 36 0.22 -0.92 11.10
CA PRO A 36 1.01 -0.41 9.99
C PRO A 36 0.93 1.12 9.95
N ALA A 37 2.02 1.78 9.52
CA ALA A 37 2.11 3.23 9.45
C ALA A 37 0.91 3.84 8.71
N SER A 38 0.40 4.97 9.21
CA SER A 38 -0.71 5.68 8.59
C SER A 38 -0.31 6.28 7.23
N TRP A 39 -1.28 6.57 6.37
CA TRP A 39 -1.03 7.22 5.08
C TRP A 39 -0.25 8.54 5.21
N THR A 40 -0.56 9.34 6.23
CA THR A 40 0.16 10.58 6.54
C THR A 40 1.64 10.31 6.85
N GLN A 41 1.93 9.37 7.75
CA GLN A 41 3.30 9.01 8.10
C GLN A 41 4.08 8.46 6.91
N ARG A 42 3.42 7.67 6.04
CA ARG A 42 4.04 7.15 4.81
C ARG A 42 4.42 8.27 3.85
N CYS A 43 3.53 9.24 3.62
CA CYS A 43 3.80 10.38 2.74
C CYS A 43 4.95 11.25 3.28
N GLN A 44 4.98 11.54 4.58
CA GLN A 44 6.05 12.31 5.22
C GLN A 44 7.44 11.65 5.08
N ARG A 45 7.49 10.32 5.03
CA ARG A 45 8.74 9.56 4.92
C ARG A 45 9.28 9.46 3.49
N VAL A 46 8.46 9.69 2.45
CA VAL A 46 8.84 9.46 1.04
C VAL A 46 10.19 10.09 0.69
N LEU A 47 10.33 11.40 0.88
CA LEU A 47 11.54 12.14 0.53
C LEU A 47 12.74 11.86 1.44
N GLN A 48 12.50 11.22 2.60
CA GLN A 48 13.55 10.87 3.57
C GLN A 48 14.20 9.52 3.26
N LEU A 49 13.60 8.73 2.36
CA LEU A 49 14.10 7.38 2.05
C LEU A 49 15.31 7.45 1.10
N PRO A 50 16.44 6.83 1.48
CA PRO A 50 17.65 6.85 0.66
C PRO A 50 17.48 5.99 -0.60
N GLU A 51 18.16 6.36 -1.69
CA GLU A 51 18.12 5.63 -2.96
C GLU A 51 18.79 4.25 -2.93
N GLY A 52 19.74 4.03 -2.02
CA GLY A 52 20.54 2.81 -1.93
C GLY A 52 19.76 1.57 -1.48
N ASN A 53 20.44 0.43 -1.43
CA ASN A 53 19.88 -0.79 -0.82
C ASN A 53 20.30 -0.86 0.66
N ALA A 54 19.34 -1.13 1.55
CA ALA A 54 19.60 -1.29 2.98
C ALA A 54 20.24 -2.64 3.33
N SER A 55 20.07 -3.66 2.49
CA SER A 55 20.57 -5.01 2.72
C SER A 55 21.36 -5.54 1.51
N ARG A 56 22.10 -6.63 1.72
CA ARG A 56 22.77 -7.40 0.64
C ARG A 56 21.90 -8.55 0.13
N TRP A 57 20.64 -8.60 0.54
CA TRP A 57 19.71 -9.65 0.12
C TRP A 57 19.42 -9.52 -1.39
N THR A 58 19.30 -10.66 -2.06
CA THR A 58 18.98 -10.72 -3.50
C THR A 58 17.99 -11.86 -3.76
N PRO A 59 17.04 -11.69 -4.70
CA PRO A 59 16.09 -12.74 -5.05
C PRO A 59 16.78 -13.90 -5.77
N ALA A 60 16.19 -15.09 -5.70
CA ALA A 60 16.67 -16.25 -6.44
C ALA A 60 16.61 -16.00 -7.96
N ALA A 61 17.64 -16.42 -8.70
CA ALA A 61 17.68 -16.28 -10.15
C ALA A 61 16.51 -17.03 -10.82
N GLY A 62 15.84 -16.40 -11.79
CA GLY A 62 14.68 -16.98 -12.47
C GLY A 62 13.38 -16.98 -11.65
N SER A 63 13.37 -16.37 -10.45
CA SER A 63 12.14 -16.17 -9.66
C SER A 63 11.32 -14.99 -10.18
N SER A 64 10.04 -14.98 -9.83
CA SER A 64 9.15 -13.83 -10.05
C SER A 64 9.67 -12.53 -9.41
N SER A 65 10.38 -12.63 -8.28
CA SER A 65 11.03 -11.50 -7.60
C SER A 65 12.23 -10.94 -8.38
N ALA A 66 12.96 -11.79 -9.11
CA ALA A 66 14.05 -11.35 -10.00
C ALA A 66 13.51 -10.62 -11.23
N GLU A 67 12.36 -11.05 -11.78
CA GLU A 67 11.67 -10.30 -12.83
C GLU A 67 11.15 -8.95 -12.33
N LEU A 68 10.58 -8.92 -11.12
CA LEU A 68 10.14 -7.68 -10.49
C LEU A 68 11.29 -6.68 -10.35
N ALA A 69 12.49 -7.14 -9.98
CA ALA A 69 13.66 -6.27 -9.93
C ALA A 69 13.93 -5.56 -11.26
N MET A 70 13.79 -6.26 -12.38
CA MET A 70 13.99 -5.68 -13.72
C MET A 70 12.93 -4.63 -14.07
N LEU A 71 11.69 -4.77 -13.60
CA LEU A 71 10.64 -3.76 -13.81
C LEU A 71 10.92 -2.49 -12.99
N LEU A 72 11.43 -2.66 -11.77
CA LEU A 72 11.64 -1.56 -10.83
C LEU A 72 12.88 -0.70 -11.17
N THR A 73 13.84 -1.19 -11.96
CA THR A 73 15.01 -0.40 -12.39
C THR A 73 14.64 0.78 -13.27
N GLY A 74 13.56 0.67 -14.06
CA GLY A 74 13.08 1.74 -14.94
C GLY A 74 12.37 2.89 -14.21
N LEU A 75 12.10 2.76 -12.91
CA LEU A 75 11.33 3.75 -12.17
C LEU A 75 12.18 4.94 -11.70
N PRO A 76 11.71 6.19 -11.93
CA PRO A 76 12.28 7.39 -11.33
C PRO A 76 12.37 7.29 -9.80
N LEU A 77 13.39 7.94 -9.21
CA LEU A 77 13.67 7.87 -7.77
C LEU A 77 12.44 8.25 -6.91
N ALA A 78 11.75 9.35 -7.22
CA ALA A 78 10.59 9.79 -6.45
C ALA A 78 9.47 8.72 -6.40
N ARG A 79 9.29 7.97 -7.50
CA ARG A 79 8.34 6.84 -7.55
C ARG A 79 8.83 5.65 -6.74
N ARG A 80 10.13 5.33 -6.79
CA ARG A 80 10.73 4.29 -5.94
C ARG A 80 10.64 4.64 -4.46
N GLN A 81 10.81 5.90 -4.09
CA GLN A 81 10.66 6.40 -2.72
C GLN A 81 9.21 6.29 -2.23
N LEU A 82 8.23 6.63 -3.07
CA LEU A 82 6.83 6.40 -2.73
C LEU A 82 6.54 4.91 -2.56
N LEU A 83 6.99 4.07 -3.50
CA LEU A 83 6.78 2.63 -3.40
C LEU A 83 7.44 2.05 -2.13
N ALA A 84 8.64 2.52 -1.77
CA ALA A 84 9.32 2.12 -0.54
C ALA A 84 8.51 2.49 0.71
N SER A 85 7.90 3.69 0.76
CA SER A 85 7.07 4.08 1.89
C SER A 85 5.77 3.27 2.00
N LEU A 86 5.20 2.83 0.87
CA LEU A 86 4.02 1.96 0.84
C LEU A 86 4.32 0.53 1.30
N LEU A 87 5.52 0.03 0.99
CA LEU A 87 6.00 -1.30 1.38
C LEU A 87 6.62 -1.34 2.79
N ASP A 88 6.69 -0.19 3.48
CA ASP A 88 7.48 -0.02 4.71
C ASP A 88 8.97 -0.43 4.55
N ALA A 89 9.50 -0.30 3.33
CA ALA A 89 10.89 -0.60 3.04
C ALA A 89 11.82 0.48 3.64
N PRO A 90 13.01 0.10 4.11
CA PRO A 90 13.98 1.04 4.70
C PRO A 90 14.63 1.98 3.69
N SER A 91 14.55 1.68 2.38
CA SER A 91 15.23 2.42 1.32
C SER A 91 14.56 2.19 -0.04
N ALA A 92 14.77 3.13 -0.98
CA ALA A 92 14.22 3.15 -2.33
C ALA A 92 15.10 2.42 -3.38
N GLY A 93 16.10 1.66 -2.94
CA GLY A 93 16.88 0.78 -3.78
C GLY A 93 16.05 -0.38 -4.31
N VAL A 94 16.33 -0.79 -5.54
CA VAL A 94 15.55 -1.83 -6.25
C VAL A 94 15.49 -3.12 -5.46
N MET A 95 16.61 -3.59 -4.89
CA MET A 95 16.63 -4.83 -4.11
C MET A 95 15.85 -4.68 -2.81
N SER A 96 15.91 -3.51 -2.16
CA SER A 96 15.15 -3.24 -0.94
C SER A 96 13.65 -3.14 -1.18
N LEU A 97 13.23 -2.68 -2.36
CA LEU A 97 11.83 -2.72 -2.78
C LEU A 97 11.35 -4.15 -2.98
N VAL A 98 12.13 -4.98 -3.68
CA VAL A 98 11.80 -6.41 -3.88
C VAL A 98 11.75 -7.14 -2.54
N GLU A 99 12.73 -6.90 -1.66
CA GLU A 99 12.75 -7.43 -0.30
C GLU A 99 11.52 -6.98 0.51
N GLY A 100 11.11 -5.72 0.36
CA GLY A 100 9.91 -5.17 0.98
C GLY A 100 8.62 -5.85 0.48
N VAL A 101 8.55 -6.18 -0.82
CA VAL A 101 7.44 -6.96 -1.39
C VAL A 101 7.41 -8.37 -0.80
N GLU A 102 8.55 -9.04 -0.68
CA GLU A 102 8.57 -10.40 -0.15
C GLU A 102 8.21 -10.49 1.33
N ARG A 103 8.56 -9.45 2.09
CA ARG A 103 8.21 -9.32 3.52
C ARG A 103 6.83 -8.74 3.77
N LEU A 104 6.13 -8.32 2.72
CA LEU A 104 4.84 -7.68 2.83
C LEU A 104 3.84 -8.60 3.54
N GLN A 105 3.16 -8.07 4.54
CA GLN A 105 2.15 -8.77 5.32
C GLN A 105 0.77 -8.32 4.86
N LEU A 106 0.19 -9.06 3.93
CA LEU A 106 -1.12 -8.79 3.33
C LEU A 106 -2.30 -9.21 4.21
N ASP A 107 -2.10 -10.22 5.07
CA ASP A 107 -3.11 -10.74 5.99
C ASP A 107 -2.53 -10.92 7.41
N TRP A 108 -3.38 -10.91 8.43
CA TRP A 108 -2.97 -11.14 9.82
C TRP A 108 -2.34 -12.54 10.00
N ARG A 109 -2.79 -13.54 9.23
CA ARG A 109 -2.22 -14.90 9.23
C ARG A 109 -0.75 -14.90 8.83
N GLN A 110 -0.40 -14.03 7.88
CA GLN A 110 0.98 -13.89 7.42
C GLN A 110 1.90 -13.33 8.52
N ARG A 111 1.36 -12.57 9.48
CA ARG A 111 2.11 -12.04 10.64
C ARG A 111 2.43 -13.11 11.68
N LEU A 112 1.62 -14.17 11.72
CA LEU A 112 1.74 -15.26 12.69
C LEU A 112 2.50 -16.46 12.16
N ASP A 113 3.04 -16.36 10.94
CA ASP A 113 3.83 -17.41 10.30
C ASP A 113 5.33 -17.13 10.49
N PRO A 114 5.96 -17.68 11.55
CA PRO A 114 7.38 -17.46 11.82
C PRO A 114 8.30 -18.21 10.83
N LEU A 115 7.77 -19.13 10.02
CA LEU A 115 8.56 -20.00 9.15
C LEU A 115 8.87 -19.33 7.80
N HIS A 116 8.02 -18.41 7.35
CA HIS A 116 8.19 -17.72 6.06
C HIS A 116 8.38 -16.22 6.28
N SER A 117 9.63 -15.82 6.45
CA SER A 117 10.03 -14.41 6.51
C SER A 117 10.05 -13.73 5.14
N HIS A 118 10.22 -14.51 4.07
CA HIS A 118 10.22 -14.07 2.69
C HIS A 118 9.23 -14.92 1.89
N ARG A 119 8.35 -14.27 1.13
CA ARG A 119 7.44 -14.93 0.18
C ARG A 119 7.65 -14.34 -1.19
N ASP A 120 7.96 -15.20 -2.17
CA ASP A 120 8.12 -14.78 -3.57
C ASP A 120 6.96 -13.90 -4.04
N TYR A 121 7.25 -12.97 -4.94
CA TYR A 121 6.26 -12.06 -5.51
C TYR A 121 5.00 -12.78 -6.03
N ALA A 122 5.15 -13.91 -6.71
CA ALA A 122 4.02 -14.72 -7.17
C ALA A 122 3.10 -15.22 -6.04
N ALA A 123 3.66 -15.56 -4.87
CA ALA A 123 2.87 -15.98 -3.71
C ALA A 123 2.14 -14.79 -3.06
N GLN A 124 2.73 -13.59 -3.09
CA GLN A 124 2.07 -12.37 -2.65
C GLN A 124 0.87 -12.03 -3.54
N LEU A 125 1.02 -12.17 -4.86
CA LEU A 125 -0.09 -11.99 -5.81
C LEU A 125 -1.21 -13.00 -5.61
N GLU A 126 -0.88 -14.28 -5.40
CA GLU A 126 -1.88 -15.31 -5.10
C GLU A 126 -2.66 -14.95 -3.82
N THR A 127 -1.97 -14.54 -2.76
CA THR A 127 -2.61 -14.12 -1.51
C THR A 127 -3.52 -12.91 -1.73
N LEU A 128 -3.04 -11.89 -2.45
CA LEU A 128 -3.83 -10.70 -2.73
C LEU A 128 -5.09 -11.03 -3.55
N ALA A 129 -4.97 -11.89 -4.57
CA ALA A 129 -6.12 -12.34 -5.35
C ALA A 129 -7.18 -13.02 -4.46
N GLN A 130 -6.76 -13.86 -3.51
CA GLN A 130 -7.67 -14.50 -2.55
C GLN A 130 -8.34 -13.48 -1.62
N LEU A 131 -7.59 -12.49 -1.10
CA LEU A 131 -8.14 -11.43 -0.25
C LEU A 131 -9.16 -10.56 -1.00
N LEU A 132 -8.92 -10.30 -2.28
CA LEU A 132 -9.85 -9.61 -3.18
C LEU A 132 -11.00 -10.49 -3.67
N LYS A 133 -11.06 -11.76 -3.24
CA LYS A 133 -12.06 -12.77 -3.64
C LYS A 133 -12.09 -13.02 -5.16
N LEU A 134 -10.94 -12.90 -5.82
CA LEU A 134 -10.75 -13.20 -7.24
C LEU A 134 -10.37 -14.68 -7.42
N PRO A 135 -10.64 -15.28 -8.59
CA PRO A 135 -10.13 -16.60 -8.91
C PRO A 135 -8.60 -16.53 -9.02
N ALA A 136 -7.89 -17.00 -8.00
CA ALA A 136 -6.43 -17.03 -7.99
C ALA A 136 -5.90 -18.07 -8.98
N ALA A 137 -5.04 -17.65 -9.89
CA ALA A 137 -4.23 -18.53 -10.72
C ALA A 137 -3.06 -19.09 -9.91
N ALA A 138 -2.52 -20.23 -10.36
CA ALA A 138 -1.34 -20.85 -9.76
C ALA A 138 -0.13 -19.91 -9.79
N ARG A 139 0.82 -20.08 -8.85
CA ARG A 139 2.02 -19.26 -8.72
C ARG A 139 2.88 -19.20 -10.00
N SER A 140 2.90 -20.27 -10.79
CA SER A 140 3.60 -20.31 -12.08
C SER A 140 2.95 -19.42 -13.15
N ALA A 141 1.67 -19.09 -12.99
CA ALA A 141 0.89 -18.23 -13.88
C ALA A 141 0.60 -16.86 -13.22
N TYR A 142 1.53 -16.34 -12.43
CA TYR A 142 1.33 -15.11 -11.65
C TYR A 142 0.97 -13.88 -12.50
N LEU A 143 1.37 -13.83 -13.78
CA LEU A 143 0.98 -12.77 -14.72
C LEU A 143 -0.54 -12.69 -14.93
N GLU A 144 -1.25 -13.82 -14.83
CA GLU A 144 -2.71 -13.84 -14.88
C GLU A 144 -3.31 -13.25 -13.60
N ASN A 145 -2.66 -13.43 -12.45
CA ASN A 145 -3.04 -12.75 -11.21
C ASN A 145 -2.81 -11.25 -11.32
N GLU A 146 -1.69 -10.79 -11.89
CA GLU A 146 -1.45 -9.34 -12.13
C GLU A 146 -2.60 -8.72 -12.94
N ARG A 147 -2.98 -9.36 -14.05
CA ARG A 147 -4.06 -8.91 -14.94
C ARG A 147 -5.42 -8.80 -14.25
N ARG A 148 -5.69 -9.66 -13.27
CA ARG A 148 -6.97 -9.69 -12.52
C ARG A 148 -6.97 -8.74 -11.32
N ILE A 149 -5.87 -8.69 -10.58
CA ILE A 149 -5.71 -7.85 -9.39
C ILE A 149 -5.78 -6.38 -9.79
N TYR A 150 -5.11 -6.01 -10.87
CA TYR A 150 -5.02 -4.63 -11.31
C TYR A 150 -6.38 -3.91 -11.43
N PRO A 151 -7.33 -4.37 -12.28
CA PRO A 151 -8.63 -3.71 -12.42
C PRO A 151 -9.48 -3.79 -11.14
N ALA A 152 -9.26 -4.81 -10.29
CA ALA A 152 -9.96 -4.89 -9.00
C ALA A 152 -9.47 -3.80 -8.03
N ILE A 153 -8.16 -3.55 -7.97
CA ILE A 153 -7.59 -2.45 -7.17
C ILE A 153 -8.06 -1.09 -7.70
N ASP A 154 -8.05 -0.89 -9.02
CA ASP A 154 -8.50 0.37 -9.62
C ASP A 154 -9.98 0.69 -9.29
N ARG A 155 -10.84 -0.34 -9.30
CA ARG A 155 -12.25 -0.22 -8.86
C ARG A 155 -12.37 0.16 -7.38
N LEU A 156 -11.61 -0.50 -6.49
CA LEU A 156 -11.60 -0.15 -5.07
C LEU A 156 -11.11 1.28 -4.84
N LEU A 157 -10.14 1.75 -5.64
CA LEU A 157 -9.65 3.12 -5.57
C LEU A 157 -10.69 4.14 -6.00
N PHE A 158 -11.50 3.84 -7.02
CA PHE A 158 -12.67 4.63 -7.37
C PHE A 158 -13.68 4.68 -6.21
N GLU A 159 -13.96 3.55 -5.58
CA GLU A 159 -14.86 3.46 -4.43
C GLU A 159 -14.33 4.21 -3.20
N SER A 160 -13.01 4.36 -3.06
CA SER A 160 -12.41 5.17 -1.99
C SER A 160 -12.48 6.69 -2.23
N LEU A 161 -12.85 7.14 -3.44
CA LEU A 161 -12.91 8.58 -3.71
C LEU A 161 -14.02 9.25 -2.87
N PRO A 162 -13.78 10.48 -2.39
CA PRO A 162 -14.83 11.30 -1.78
C PRO A 162 -16.04 11.44 -2.73
N MET A 163 -17.26 11.41 -2.19
CA MET A 163 -18.49 11.45 -3.01
C MET A 163 -18.52 12.65 -3.99
N ARG A 164 -17.96 13.79 -3.57
CA ARG A 164 -17.80 15.00 -4.40
C ARG A 164 -17.00 14.75 -5.69
N LEU A 165 -15.88 14.02 -5.60
CA LEU A 165 -15.02 13.71 -6.74
C LEU A 165 -15.55 12.52 -7.53
N ARG A 166 -16.24 11.59 -6.86
CA ARG A 166 -16.76 10.37 -7.50
C ARG A 166 -17.74 10.70 -8.63
N ALA A 167 -18.65 11.66 -8.42
CA ALA A 167 -19.64 12.06 -9.43
C ALA A 167 -18.98 12.71 -10.66
N GLU A 168 -17.97 13.57 -10.44
CA GLU A 168 -17.24 14.22 -11.52
C GLU A 168 -16.39 13.22 -12.31
N MET A 169 -15.66 12.35 -11.61
CA MET A 169 -14.73 11.41 -12.22
C MET A 169 -15.44 10.21 -12.88
N ALA A 170 -16.60 9.78 -12.39
CA ALA A 170 -17.38 8.70 -13.01
C ALA A 170 -17.88 9.05 -14.42
N ASN A 171 -18.08 10.35 -14.70
CA ASN A 171 -18.50 10.80 -16.02
C ASN A 171 -17.33 10.88 -17.02
N GLN A 172 -16.08 10.88 -16.55
CA GLN A 172 -14.88 11.08 -17.37
C GLN A 172 -14.10 9.79 -17.60
N HIS A 173 -14.08 8.91 -16.60
CA HIS A 173 -13.28 7.68 -16.62
C HIS A 173 -14.09 6.49 -16.13
N ALA A 174 -13.97 5.36 -16.81
CA ALA A 174 -14.60 4.12 -16.37
C ALA A 174 -13.72 3.42 -15.31
N PRO A 175 -14.30 2.87 -14.23
CA PRO A 175 -13.55 2.16 -13.19
C PRO A 175 -13.01 0.83 -13.71
N GLY A 176 -11.70 0.63 -13.57
CA GLY A 176 -10.97 -0.52 -14.09
C GLY A 176 -10.06 -0.21 -15.29
N ASP A 177 -10.10 1.02 -15.83
CA ASP A 177 -9.33 1.47 -17.00
C ASP A 177 -8.07 2.26 -16.61
N ASP A 178 -7.38 1.80 -15.59
CA ASP A 178 -6.02 2.21 -15.19
C ASP A 178 -5.89 3.64 -14.60
N TYR A 179 -6.95 4.45 -14.68
CA TYR A 179 -6.89 5.87 -14.38
C TYR A 179 -6.81 6.18 -12.88
N TYR A 180 -7.59 5.48 -12.04
CA TYR A 180 -7.71 5.85 -10.63
C TYR A 180 -6.46 5.52 -9.83
N LEU A 181 -5.79 4.43 -10.17
CA LEU A 181 -4.47 4.12 -9.61
C LEU A 181 -3.46 5.23 -9.90
N LEU A 182 -3.31 5.61 -11.18
CA LEU A 182 -2.36 6.66 -11.58
C LEU A 182 -2.71 8.00 -10.94
N TRP A 183 -4.01 8.33 -10.90
CA TRP A 183 -4.50 9.54 -10.26
C TRP A 183 -4.12 9.57 -8.78
N TRP A 184 -4.41 8.53 -8.02
CA TRP A 184 -4.04 8.45 -6.59
C TRP A 184 -2.53 8.50 -6.39
N GLN A 185 -1.75 7.85 -7.25
CA GLN A 185 -0.30 7.92 -7.19
C GLN A 185 0.20 9.37 -7.29
N GLN A 186 -0.31 10.16 -8.24
CA GLN A 186 0.06 11.57 -8.39
C GLN A 186 -0.33 12.39 -7.16
N ARG A 187 -1.49 12.10 -6.54
CA ARG A 187 -1.94 12.78 -5.33
C ARG A 187 -1.11 12.43 -4.10
N LEU A 188 -0.69 11.17 -3.97
CA LEU A 188 0.22 10.75 -2.92
C LEU A 188 1.60 11.41 -3.07
N LEU A 189 2.10 11.55 -4.30
CA LEU A 189 3.33 12.31 -4.58
C LEU A 189 3.15 13.81 -4.24
N ALA A 190 2.01 14.42 -4.57
CA ALA A 190 1.70 15.80 -4.18
C ALA A 190 1.67 15.97 -2.65
N ARG A 191 1.06 15.02 -1.92
CA ARG A 191 1.02 15.01 -0.45
C ARG A 191 2.39 14.77 0.19
N ALA A 192 3.28 14.08 -0.51
CA ALA A 192 4.67 13.90 -0.11
C ALA A 192 5.55 15.12 -0.47
N GLU A 193 4.95 16.22 -0.93
CA GLU A 193 5.62 17.46 -1.33
C GLU A 193 6.63 17.26 -2.46
N VAL A 194 6.42 16.24 -3.30
CA VAL A 194 7.24 16.01 -4.49
C VAL A 194 6.89 17.08 -5.53
N PRO A 195 7.89 17.83 -6.06
CA PRO A 195 7.64 18.91 -7.00
C PRO A 195 6.98 18.42 -8.29
N GLY A 196 6.10 19.24 -8.86
CA GLY A 196 5.40 18.94 -10.12
C GLY A 196 4.09 18.16 -9.96
N HIS A 197 3.59 18.02 -8.73
CA HIS A 197 2.32 17.34 -8.44
C HIS A 197 1.38 18.23 -7.62
N GLU A 198 0.08 18.14 -7.91
CA GLU A 198 -0.97 18.92 -7.24
C GLU A 198 -1.99 18.02 -6.54
N LEU A 199 -2.65 18.53 -5.50
CA LEU A 199 -3.66 17.79 -4.73
C LEU A 199 -5.02 17.68 -5.42
N ALA A 200 -5.27 18.51 -6.44
CA ALA A 200 -6.48 18.53 -7.28
C ALA A 200 -7.80 18.25 -6.54
N GLY A 201 -8.07 18.98 -5.46
CA GLY A 201 -9.36 18.95 -4.75
C GLY A 201 -9.49 17.92 -3.62
N LEU A 202 -8.45 17.12 -3.32
CA LEU A 202 -8.43 16.30 -2.09
C LEU A 202 -8.33 17.19 -0.85
N GLY A 203 -9.18 16.91 0.14
CA GLY A 203 -9.15 17.52 1.47
C GLY A 203 -8.15 16.80 2.37
N GLU A 204 -7.81 17.37 3.52
CA GLU A 204 -6.74 16.85 4.40
C GLU A 204 -6.92 15.38 4.81
N HIS A 205 -8.16 14.91 4.95
CA HIS A 205 -8.50 13.55 5.38
C HIS A 205 -8.83 12.57 4.24
N ASP A 206 -8.78 13.00 2.99
CA ASP A 206 -9.13 12.13 1.86
C ASP A 206 -7.95 11.23 1.47
N TRP A 207 -8.02 9.96 1.87
CA TRP A 207 -7.01 8.93 1.64
C TRP A 207 -7.60 7.71 0.92
N PRO A 208 -6.77 6.89 0.24
CA PRO A 208 -7.24 5.61 -0.27
C PRO A 208 -7.73 4.73 0.89
N ASP A 209 -8.98 4.26 0.79
CA ASP A 209 -9.61 3.36 1.74
C ASP A 209 -9.19 1.90 1.46
N MET A 210 -7.88 1.66 1.53
CA MET A 210 -7.28 0.34 1.38
C MET A 210 -5.91 0.24 2.06
N PRO A 211 -5.42 -0.98 2.36
CA PRO A 211 -4.06 -1.17 2.86
C PRO A 211 -3.01 -0.68 1.85
N ALA A 212 -1.98 0.02 2.33
CA ALA A 212 -0.89 0.53 1.49
C ALA A 212 -0.16 -0.59 0.70
N GLY A 213 -0.03 -1.79 1.29
CA GLY A 213 0.55 -2.94 0.61
C GLY A 213 -0.29 -3.44 -0.58
N TRP A 214 -1.63 -3.33 -0.51
CA TRP A 214 -2.51 -3.68 -1.63
C TRP A 214 -2.36 -2.66 -2.75
N PHE A 215 -2.30 -1.37 -2.40
CA PHE A 215 -2.01 -0.30 -3.35
C PHE A 215 -0.65 -0.52 -4.04
N ALA A 216 0.40 -0.82 -3.27
CA ALA A 216 1.75 -1.07 -3.79
C ALA A 216 1.76 -2.25 -4.78
N LEU A 217 1.13 -3.37 -4.44
CA LEU A 217 1.05 -4.52 -5.34
C LEU A 217 0.21 -4.22 -6.59
N GLY A 218 -0.92 -3.53 -6.43
CA GLY A 218 -1.74 -3.08 -7.57
C GLY A 218 -0.95 -2.16 -8.50
N TRP A 219 -0.14 -1.26 -7.96
CA TRP A 219 0.76 -0.42 -8.74
C TRP A 219 1.85 -1.24 -9.44
N ILE A 220 2.50 -2.18 -8.76
CA ILE A 220 3.48 -3.06 -9.38
C ILE A 220 2.87 -3.83 -10.56
N CYS A 221 1.65 -4.35 -10.43
CA CYS A 221 0.93 -5.02 -11.52
C CYS A 221 0.71 -4.11 -12.75
N SER A 222 0.66 -2.78 -12.55
CA SER A 222 0.50 -1.79 -13.62
C SER A 222 1.76 -1.56 -14.43
N LEU A 223 2.94 -1.76 -13.83
CA LEU A 223 4.22 -1.38 -14.44
C LEU A 223 4.46 -2.14 -15.74
N ARG A 224 4.21 -3.46 -15.72
CA ARG A 224 4.40 -4.32 -16.89
C ARG A 224 3.42 -4.00 -18.02
N ARG A 225 2.23 -3.47 -17.70
CA ARG A 225 1.25 -2.98 -18.71
C ARG A 225 1.72 -1.68 -19.34
N ALA A 226 2.27 -0.77 -18.54
CA ALA A 226 2.84 0.48 -19.05
C ALA A 226 4.06 0.22 -19.97
N ASP A 227 4.91 -0.76 -19.63
CA ASP A 227 6.03 -1.18 -20.47
C ASP A 227 5.58 -1.86 -21.77
N ALA A 228 4.49 -2.63 -21.74
CA ALA A 228 3.91 -3.22 -22.95
C ALA A 228 3.28 -2.15 -23.88
N ALA A 229 2.67 -1.11 -23.30
CA ALA A 229 2.09 0.00 -24.05
C ALA A 229 3.17 0.91 -24.67
N SER A 230 4.30 1.11 -24.00
CA SER A 230 5.43 1.86 -24.56
C SER A 230 6.22 1.05 -25.61
N GLY A 231 6.28 -0.28 -25.48
CA GLY A 231 6.89 -1.17 -26.47
C GLY A 231 6.11 -1.31 -27.80
N THR A 232 4.79 -1.14 -27.78
CA THR A 232 3.93 -1.19 -28.98
C THR A 232 3.89 0.12 -29.77
N ALA A 233 4.32 1.24 -29.18
CA ALA A 233 4.49 2.51 -29.89
C ALA A 233 5.76 2.56 -30.78
N GLY A 234 6.64 1.56 -30.68
CA GLY A 234 7.89 1.49 -31.45
C GLY A 234 7.81 0.76 -32.80
N ASP A 235 6.68 0.14 -33.15
CA ASP A 235 6.58 -0.77 -34.31
C ASP A 235 5.52 -0.36 -35.35
N GLN A 236 5.11 0.92 -35.38
CA GLN A 236 4.24 1.50 -36.42
C GLN A 236 4.84 2.74 -37.11
N GLY A 237 6.16 2.71 -37.34
CA GLY A 237 6.89 3.76 -38.05
C GLY A 237 7.82 3.21 -39.13
N GLY A 238 7.29 2.39 -40.03
CA GLY A 238 8.01 1.86 -41.19
C GLY A 238 7.09 1.80 -42.40
N ALA A 239 6.89 2.95 -43.03
CA ALA A 239 6.45 3.07 -44.42
C ALA A 239 7.66 3.43 -45.27
#